data_AF-A0A1Y1JXX9-F1
#
_entry.id   AF-A0A1Y1JXX9-F1
#
_cell.length_a   1.000
_cell.length_b   1.000
_cell.length_c   1.000
_cell.angle_alpha   90.00
_cell.angle_beta   90.00
_cell.angle_gamma   90.00
#
_symmetry.space_group_name_H-M   'P 1'
#
loop_
_entity.id
_entity.type
_entity.pdbx_description
1 polymer ?
#
loop_
_entity_poly.entity_id
_entity_poly.type
_entity_poly.pdbx_seq_one_letter_code
_entity_poly.pdbx_strand_id
1 'polypeptide(L)'
;MWKLYYIFLLIKKYTYIEHFPYWKKSIDKNPHISQIFINECQNRSTYLGIYLSNVSDNKCHHAMSYLTDLNANENSSLNVAGCYYFYYWIYADILNNEIKNTDDIKNIYEGLLNIYIKAFKTFNRTHVCEEYKNTFTNDDVRKLTAIYNIYNSIDVLRDLCGSNREDNFCNEIETIINKYNIIRKYTSKEISETKTLTPCSNNIGVHIIITAVVTLLILIISFTIYKFTTFGTWLRDAIIRKKRHWNNTSDDINLFESSDLSSRNLRNNEYDILYHYS
;
A
#
# COMPACT_ATOMS: atom_id res chain seq x y z
N MET A 1 -10.14 -10.76 21.41
CA MET A 1 -9.90 -10.17 20.07
C MET A 1 -8.45 -9.72 19.88
N TRP A 2 -7.89 -8.86 20.75
CA TRP A 2 -6.48 -8.39 20.64
C TRP A 2 -5.41 -9.49 20.69
N LYS A 3 -5.55 -10.52 21.56
CA LYS A 3 -4.59 -11.64 21.61
C LYS A 3 -4.54 -12.45 20.30
N LEU A 4 -5.70 -12.66 19.66
CA LEU A 4 -5.78 -13.37 18.38
C LEU A 4 -5.15 -12.57 17.24
N TYR A 5 -5.38 -11.24 17.22
CA TYR A 5 -4.75 -10.34 16.25
C TYR A 5 -3.22 -10.30 16.39
N TYR A 6 -2.70 -10.26 17.62
CA TYR A 6 -1.26 -10.29 17.89
C TYR A 6 -0.63 -11.64 17.47
N ILE A 7 -1.29 -12.75 17.78
CA ILE A 7 -0.88 -14.09 17.32
C ILE A 7 -0.87 -14.17 15.79
N PHE A 8 -1.91 -13.64 15.13
CA PHE A 8 -1.97 -13.61 13.67
C PHE A 8 -0.84 -12.78 13.04
N LEU A 9 -0.53 -11.60 13.60
CA LEU A 9 0.59 -10.77 13.15
C LEU A 9 1.94 -11.47 13.32
N LEU A 10 2.16 -12.16 14.45
CA LEU A 10 3.37 -12.95 14.68
C LEU A 10 3.47 -14.09 13.68
N ILE A 11 2.39 -14.84 13.46
CA ILE A 11 2.32 -15.93 12.49
C ILE A 11 2.72 -15.42 11.10
N LYS A 12 2.12 -14.30 10.65
CA LYS A 12 2.41 -13.72 9.34
C LYS A 12 3.87 -13.26 9.19
N LYS A 13 4.55 -12.86 10.28
CA LYS A 13 5.98 -12.52 10.22
C LYS A 13 6.85 -13.76 9.98
N TYR A 14 6.51 -14.90 10.59
CA TYR A 14 7.33 -16.11 10.56
C TYR A 14 6.98 -17.09 9.44
N THR A 15 5.84 -16.93 8.76
CA THR A 15 5.48 -17.75 7.59
C THR A 15 6.50 -17.66 6.45
N TYR A 16 7.27 -16.57 6.38
CA TYR A 16 8.26 -16.34 5.32
C TYR A 16 9.59 -17.08 5.54
N ILE A 17 9.79 -17.72 6.69
CA ILE A 17 11.05 -18.40 7.04
C ILE A 17 11.36 -19.54 6.05
N GLU A 18 10.34 -20.19 5.50
CA GLU A 18 10.54 -21.27 4.50
C GLU A 18 11.24 -20.78 3.22
N HIS A 19 11.23 -19.48 2.95
CA HIS A 19 11.91 -18.87 1.80
C HIS A 19 13.31 -18.33 2.15
N PHE A 20 13.73 -18.38 3.42
CA PHE A 20 15.06 -17.93 3.82
C PHE A 20 16.20 -18.72 3.14
N PRO A 21 16.13 -20.06 2.96
CA PRO A 21 17.17 -20.79 2.25
C PRO A 21 17.39 -20.30 0.81
N TYR A 22 16.32 -19.87 0.12
CA TYR A 22 16.42 -19.30 -1.23
C TYR A 22 17.24 -17.99 -1.20
N TRP A 23 16.90 -17.09 -0.28
CA TRP A 23 17.59 -15.80 -0.15
C TRP A 23 19.00 -15.92 0.43
N LYS A 24 19.24 -16.91 1.29
CA LYS A 24 20.58 -17.31 1.72
C LYS A 24 21.46 -17.67 0.53
N LYS A 25 20.94 -18.51 -0.38
CA LYS A 25 21.66 -18.84 -1.60
C LYS A 25 21.90 -17.63 -2.50
N SER A 26 21.02 -16.63 -2.51
CA SER A 26 21.25 -15.39 -3.27
C SER A 26 22.36 -14.54 -2.63
N ILE A 27 22.32 -14.31 -1.30
CA ILE A 27 23.32 -13.46 -0.64
C ILE A 27 24.70 -14.10 -0.58
N ASP A 28 24.79 -15.44 -0.47
CA ASP A 28 26.06 -16.17 -0.37
C ASP A 28 26.77 -16.32 -1.72
N LYS A 29 26.11 -15.97 -2.85
CA LYS A 29 26.77 -15.95 -4.16
C LYS A 29 27.88 -14.91 -4.18
N ASN A 30 28.92 -15.19 -4.95
CA ASN A 30 29.94 -14.19 -5.26
C ASN A 30 29.27 -12.97 -5.90
N PRO A 31 29.46 -11.77 -5.35
CA PRO A 31 28.70 -10.60 -5.76
C PRO A 31 29.20 -10.10 -7.11
N HIS A 32 28.29 -10.02 -8.09
CA HIS A 32 28.54 -9.35 -9.36
C HIS A 32 28.10 -7.88 -9.22
N ILE A 33 29.02 -7.03 -8.81
CA ILE A 33 28.74 -5.60 -8.53
C ILE A 33 29.26 -4.69 -9.64
N SER A 34 28.51 -3.63 -9.92
CA SER A 34 28.95 -2.57 -10.81
C SER A 34 29.98 -1.65 -10.14
N GLN A 35 30.75 -0.92 -10.93
CA GLN A 35 31.71 0.06 -10.41
C GLN A 35 31.04 1.15 -9.54
N ILE A 36 29.78 1.47 -9.84
CA ILE A 36 28.99 2.43 -9.05
C ILE A 36 28.86 1.93 -7.61
N PHE A 37 28.50 0.66 -7.42
CA PHE A 37 28.39 0.07 -6.07
C PHE A 37 29.71 -0.04 -5.34
N ILE A 38 30.80 -0.35 -6.05
CA ILE A 38 32.15 -0.36 -5.46
C ILE A 38 32.45 1.01 -4.87
N ASN A 39 32.24 2.07 -5.65
CA ASN A 39 32.52 3.44 -5.22
C ASN A 39 31.63 3.87 -4.05
N GLU A 40 30.35 3.51 -4.06
CA GLU A 40 29.43 3.85 -2.99
C GLU A 40 29.71 3.07 -1.70
N CYS A 41 30.11 1.79 -1.80
CA CYS A 41 30.55 0.99 -0.65
C CYS A 41 31.85 1.54 -0.05
N GLN A 42 32.80 2.00 -0.86
CA GLN A 42 34.02 2.67 -0.37
C GLN A 42 33.70 3.98 0.37
N ASN A 43 32.68 4.72 -0.10
CA ASN A 43 32.23 5.97 0.52
C ASN A 43 31.09 5.78 1.55
N ARG A 44 30.87 4.56 2.03
CA ARG A 44 29.74 4.24 2.92
C ARG A 44 29.70 5.04 4.23
N SER A 45 30.84 5.54 4.71
CA SER A 45 30.90 6.40 5.91
C SER A 45 30.12 7.70 5.74
N THR A 46 29.82 8.11 4.51
CA THR A 46 28.93 9.25 4.21
C THR A 46 27.45 8.94 4.47
N TYR A 47 27.09 7.68 4.72
CA TYR A 47 25.75 7.20 5.03
C TYR A 47 25.69 6.65 6.44
N LEU A 48 24.98 7.31 7.36
CA LEU A 48 24.82 6.83 8.74
C LEU A 48 26.15 6.38 9.36
N GLY A 49 27.20 7.19 9.17
CA GLY A 49 28.60 6.78 9.10
C GLY A 49 29.15 5.92 10.24
N ILE A 50 28.67 6.09 11.48
CA ILE A 50 29.11 5.26 12.61
C ILE A 50 28.71 3.78 12.39
N TYR A 51 27.50 3.53 11.90
CA TYR A 51 26.97 2.17 11.77
C TYR A 51 27.57 1.42 10.57
N LEU A 52 27.79 2.11 9.46
CA LEU A 52 28.36 1.49 8.25
C LEU A 52 29.88 1.41 8.27
N SER A 53 30.57 2.14 9.17
CA SER A 53 32.03 2.04 9.32
C SER A 53 32.51 0.62 9.65
N ASN A 54 31.71 -0.12 10.42
CA ASN A 54 32.01 -1.49 10.84
C ASN A 54 31.62 -2.55 9.79
N VAL A 55 30.87 -2.16 8.75
CA VAL A 55 30.54 -3.07 7.64
C VAL A 55 31.76 -3.14 6.73
N SER A 56 32.26 -4.35 6.46
CA SER A 56 33.37 -4.54 5.52
C SER A 56 32.93 -4.31 4.07
N ASP A 57 33.87 -3.95 3.20
CA ASP A 57 33.61 -3.76 1.77
C ASP A 57 32.98 -5.02 1.17
N ASN A 58 33.49 -6.20 1.53
CA ASN A 58 32.94 -7.46 1.08
C ASN A 58 31.46 -7.63 1.48
N LYS A 59 31.11 -7.39 2.76
CA LYS A 59 29.71 -7.48 3.21
C LYS A 59 28.84 -6.43 2.50
N CYS A 60 29.34 -5.21 2.27
CA CYS A 60 28.64 -4.21 1.49
C CYS A 60 28.36 -4.67 0.05
N HIS A 61 29.34 -5.28 -0.61
CA HIS A 61 29.21 -5.82 -1.97
C HIS A 61 28.16 -6.92 -2.07
N HIS A 62 28.17 -7.88 -1.12
CA HIS A 62 27.15 -8.91 -1.02
C HIS A 62 25.76 -8.29 -0.83
N ALA A 63 25.62 -7.29 0.05
CA ALA A 63 24.35 -6.58 0.23
C ALA A 63 23.87 -5.89 -1.06
N MET A 64 24.76 -5.24 -1.82
CA MET A 64 24.37 -4.54 -3.06
C MET A 64 23.92 -5.51 -4.15
N SER A 65 24.64 -6.62 -4.33
CA SER A 65 24.24 -7.70 -5.25
C SER A 65 22.89 -8.28 -4.84
N TYR A 66 22.70 -8.55 -3.56
CA TYR A 66 21.48 -9.10 -3.00
C TYR A 66 20.26 -8.19 -3.17
N LEU A 67 20.40 -6.89 -2.90
CA LEU A 67 19.33 -5.90 -3.11
C LEU A 67 18.99 -5.77 -4.62
N THR A 68 19.97 -5.97 -5.51
CA THR A 68 19.72 -6.01 -6.95
C THR A 68 18.85 -7.22 -7.33
N ASP A 69 19.20 -8.41 -6.84
CA ASP A 69 18.42 -9.64 -7.05
C ASP A 69 16.98 -9.49 -6.50
N LEU A 70 16.84 -8.89 -5.31
CA LEU A 70 15.53 -8.63 -4.69
C LEU A 70 14.66 -7.71 -5.53
N ASN A 71 15.23 -6.61 -6.01
CA ASN A 71 14.47 -5.61 -6.75
C ASN A 71 14.10 -6.08 -8.16
N ALA A 72 14.84 -7.04 -8.72
CA ALA A 72 14.57 -7.64 -10.02
C ALA A 72 13.46 -8.72 -9.98
N ASN A 73 13.12 -9.23 -8.79
CA ASN A 73 12.17 -10.32 -8.64
C ASN A 73 10.72 -9.82 -8.68
N GLU A 74 9.89 -10.41 -9.55
CA GLU A 74 8.49 -10.01 -9.75
C GLU A 74 7.53 -10.56 -8.67
N ASN A 75 7.96 -11.56 -7.89
CA ASN A 75 7.11 -12.19 -6.89
C ASN A 75 7.11 -11.40 -5.57
N SER A 76 6.05 -10.61 -5.37
CA SER A 76 5.89 -9.76 -4.17
C SER A 76 6.03 -10.52 -2.85
N SER A 77 5.48 -11.75 -2.73
CA SER A 77 5.55 -12.54 -1.50
C SER A 77 6.97 -13.05 -1.21
N LEU A 78 7.68 -13.44 -2.26
CA LEU A 78 9.08 -13.87 -2.15
C LEU A 78 9.97 -12.68 -1.76
N ASN A 79 9.67 -11.48 -2.26
CA ASN A 79 10.41 -10.26 -1.93
C ASN A 79 10.25 -9.86 -0.46
N VAL A 80 9.03 -10.00 0.11
CA VAL A 80 8.82 -9.78 1.56
C VAL A 80 9.74 -10.69 2.37
N ALA A 81 9.79 -11.98 2.02
CA ALA A 81 10.68 -12.92 2.69
C ALA A 81 12.15 -12.52 2.58
N GLY A 82 12.56 -11.95 1.45
CA GLY A 82 13.91 -11.49 1.24
C GLY A 82 14.26 -10.27 2.07
N CYS A 83 13.37 -9.28 2.13
CA CYS A 83 13.56 -8.13 3.03
C CYS A 83 13.67 -8.59 4.49
N TYR A 84 12.94 -9.63 4.90
CA TYR A 84 13.05 -10.21 6.24
C TYR A 84 14.34 -10.99 6.46
N TYR A 85 14.75 -11.77 5.46
CA TYR A 85 16.03 -12.46 5.48
C TYR A 85 17.20 -11.46 5.59
N PHE A 86 17.08 -10.28 4.97
CA PHE A 86 18.10 -9.24 5.05
C PHE A 86 18.33 -8.76 6.49
N TYR A 87 17.27 -8.60 7.30
CA TYR A 87 17.40 -8.32 8.74
C TYR A 87 18.15 -9.42 9.48
N TYR A 88 17.75 -10.68 9.23
CA TYR A 88 18.41 -11.84 9.81
C TYR A 88 19.90 -11.85 9.46
N TRP A 89 20.23 -11.64 8.20
CA TRP A 89 21.61 -11.64 7.72
C TRP A 89 22.42 -10.50 8.34
N ILE A 90 21.90 -9.28 8.43
CA ILE A 90 22.59 -8.19 9.13
C ILE A 90 22.93 -8.61 10.57
N TYR A 91 21.97 -9.18 11.28
CA TYR A 91 22.19 -9.63 12.65
C TYR A 91 23.21 -10.78 12.75
N ALA A 92 23.07 -11.82 11.93
CA ALA A 92 23.90 -13.02 12.01
C ALA A 92 25.31 -12.81 11.45
N ASP A 93 25.43 -12.11 10.31
CA ASP A 93 26.63 -12.05 9.49
C ASP A 93 27.42 -10.74 9.59
N ILE A 94 26.74 -9.62 9.87
CA ILE A 94 27.41 -8.32 10.06
C ILE A 94 27.66 -8.07 11.55
N LEU A 95 26.66 -8.31 12.38
CA LEU A 95 26.73 -8.09 13.83
C LEU A 95 27.21 -9.32 14.60
N ASN A 96 27.43 -10.47 13.94
CA ASN A 96 27.86 -11.72 14.59
C ASN A 96 26.97 -12.15 15.75
N ASN A 97 25.66 -11.96 15.64
CA ASN A 97 24.65 -12.19 16.68
C ASN A 97 24.78 -11.28 17.91
N GLU A 98 25.60 -10.23 17.86
CA GLU A 98 25.81 -9.30 18.97
C GLU A 98 25.21 -7.92 18.68
N ILE A 99 24.19 -7.57 19.45
CA ILE A 99 23.55 -6.25 19.37
C ILE A 99 24.11 -5.39 20.50
N LYS A 100 24.75 -4.27 20.16
CA LYS A 100 25.33 -3.35 21.14
C LYS A 100 24.36 -2.22 21.47
N ASN A 101 23.61 -1.73 20.46
CA ASN A 101 22.59 -0.70 20.61
C ASN A 101 21.24 -1.13 20.05
N THR A 102 20.18 -0.48 20.53
CA THR A 102 18.79 -0.73 20.14
C THR A 102 18.50 -0.57 18.66
N ASP A 103 19.29 0.25 17.97
CA ASP A 103 19.02 0.62 16.58
C ASP A 103 20.09 0.12 15.60
N ASP A 104 21.07 -0.68 16.04
CA ASP A 104 22.19 -1.13 15.19
C ASP A 104 21.71 -1.82 13.90
N ILE A 105 20.80 -2.79 14.02
CA ILE A 105 20.29 -3.55 12.88
C ILE A 105 19.55 -2.61 11.91
N LYS A 106 18.67 -1.77 12.45
CA LYS A 106 17.87 -0.84 11.67
C LYS A 106 18.75 0.18 10.93
N ASN A 107 19.72 0.76 11.62
CA ASN A 107 20.61 1.75 11.03
C ASN A 107 21.51 1.14 9.95
N ILE A 108 21.98 -0.09 10.13
CA ILE A 108 22.74 -0.82 9.09
C ILE A 108 21.83 -1.12 7.90
N TYR A 109 20.61 -1.59 8.15
CA TYR A 109 19.62 -1.87 7.11
C TYR A 109 19.33 -0.63 6.25
N GLU A 110 18.98 0.48 6.91
CA GLU A 110 18.71 1.76 6.24
C GLU A 110 19.96 2.28 5.53
N GLY A 111 21.14 2.16 6.14
CA GLY A 111 22.40 2.57 5.55
C GLY A 111 22.72 1.83 4.24
N LEU A 112 22.63 0.50 4.25
CA LEU A 112 22.84 -0.33 3.06
C LEU A 112 21.77 -0.04 1.99
N LEU A 113 20.51 0.14 2.39
CA LEU A 113 19.44 0.47 1.45
C LEU A 113 19.67 1.85 0.79
N ASN A 114 20.16 2.82 1.55
CA ASN A 114 20.48 4.15 1.02
C ASN A 114 21.65 4.14 0.03
N ILE A 115 22.68 3.31 0.27
CA ILE A 115 23.75 3.08 -0.72
C ILE A 115 23.15 2.57 -2.02
N TYR A 116 22.24 1.59 -1.93
CA TYR A 116 21.56 1.05 -3.10
C TYR A 116 20.78 2.12 -3.85
N ILE A 117 19.92 2.87 -3.16
CA ILE A 117 19.09 3.92 -3.75
C ILE A 117 19.96 5.01 -4.38
N LYS A 118 21.06 5.40 -3.74
CA LYS A 118 21.95 6.45 -4.27
C LYS A 118 22.63 6.03 -5.58
N ALA A 119 22.97 4.75 -5.73
CA ALA A 119 23.52 4.21 -6.96
C ALA A 119 22.53 4.28 -8.14
N PHE A 120 21.23 4.27 -7.87
CA PHE A 120 20.15 4.23 -8.87
C PHE A 120 19.34 5.52 -9.00
N LYS A 121 19.87 6.68 -8.56
CA LYS A 121 19.20 8.02 -8.60
C LYS A 121 18.43 8.37 -9.88
N THR A 122 18.72 7.73 -11.01
CA THR A 122 18.03 7.90 -12.30
C THR A 122 16.60 7.34 -12.34
N PHE A 123 16.21 6.46 -11.42
CA PHE A 123 14.86 5.89 -11.38
C PHE A 123 14.18 6.30 -10.08
N ASN A 124 13.11 7.11 -10.15
CA ASN A 124 12.22 7.46 -9.03
C ASN A 124 11.42 6.24 -8.49
N ARG A 125 12.04 5.06 -8.43
CA ARG A 125 11.43 3.84 -7.90
C ARG A 125 12.01 3.57 -6.52
N THR A 126 11.11 3.45 -5.56
CA THR A 126 11.45 2.96 -4.21
C THR A 126 11.81 1.49 -4.31
N HIS A 127 12.88 1.09 -3.63
CA HIS A 127 13.26 -0.32 -3.54
C HIS A 127 12.17 -1.11 -2.78
N VAL A 128 11.96 -2.38 -3.14
CA VAL A 128 10.91 -3.22 -2.54
C VAL A 128 11.01 -3.33 -1.01
N CYS A 129 12.22 -3.21 -0.47
CA CYS A 129 12.47 -3.27 0.96
C CYS A 129 12.22 -1.96 1.73
N GLU A 130 11.93 -0.85 1.06
CA GLU A 130 11.71 0.45 1.72
C GLU A 130 10.51 0.40 2.69
N GLU A 131 9.44 -0.30 2.32
CA GLU A 131 8.25 -0.48 3.17
C GLU A 131 8.54 -1.27 4.45
N TYR A 132 9.59 -2.11 4.45
CA TYR A 132 9.89 -3.06 5.51
C TYR A 132 11.01 -2.60 6.47
N LYS A 133 11.52 -1.38 6.32
CA LYS A 133 12.63 -0.83 7.14
C LYS A 133 12.31 -0.62 8.63
N ASN A 134 11.05 -0.76 9.04
CA ASN A 134 10.61 -0.68 10.43
C ASN A 134 9.86 -1.94 10.90
N THR A 135 9.97 -3.06 10.17
CA THR A 135 9.16 -4.25 10.46
C THR A 135 9.58 -4.99 11.73
N PHE A 136 10.88 -4.97 12.06
CA PHE A 136 11.43 -5.75 13.17
C PHE A 136 12.12 -4.88 14.21
N THR A 137 11.86 -5.19 15.47
CA THR A 137 12.69 -4.78 16.60
C THR A 137 13.86 -5.76 16.78
N ASN A 138 14.86 -5.39 17.57
CA ASN A 138 15.96 -6.30 17.92
C ASN A 138 15.49 -7.62 18.55
N ASP A 139 14.45 -7.57 19.39
CA ASP A 139 13.85 -8.77 19.98
C ASP A 139 13.16 -9.64 18.92
N ASP A 140 12.47 -9.02 17.94
CA ASP A 140 11.88 -9.77 16.84
C ASP A 140 12.95 -10.48 16.00
N VAL A 141 14.09 -9.84 15.74
CA VAL A 141 15.20 -10.45 14.97
C VAL A 141 15.80 -11.63 15.74
N ARG A 142 15.98 -11.52 17.06
CA ARG A 142 16.43 -12.66 17.89
C ARG A 142 15.47 -13.84 17.80
N LYS A 143 14.15 -13.58 17.91
CA LYS A 143 13.11 -14.62 17.76
C LYS A 143 13.11 -15.21 16.36
N LEU A 144 13.21 -14.38 15.32
CA LEU A 144 13.31 -14.79 13.93
C LEU A 144 14.52 -15.72 13.73
N THR A 145 15.69 -15.35 14.25
CA THR A 145 16.91 -16.17 14.20
C THR A 145 16.73 -17.51 14.91
N ALA A 146 16.14 -17.53 16.11
CA ALA A 146 15.88 -18.78 16.81
C ALA A 146 14.98 -19.72 15.99
N ILE A 147 13.91 -19.19 15.40
CA ILE A 147 12.99 -20.00 14.57
C ILE A 147 13.68 -20.47 13.30
N TYR A 148 14.47 -19.62 12.63
CA TYR A 148 15.21 -20.03 11.43
C TYR A 148 16.27 -21.10 11.73
N ASN A 149 16.96 -21.01 12.87
CA ASN A 149 17.92 -22.03 13.30
C ASN A 149 17.23 -23.37 13.57
N ILE A 150 16.06 -23.36 14.22
CA ILE A 150 15.23 -24.56 14.40
C ILE A 150 14.81 -25.12 13.03
N TYR A 151 14.33 -24.26 12.13
CA TYR A 151 13.91 -24.65 10.78
C TYR A 151 15.06 -25.31 10.00
N ASN A 152 16.26 -24.77 10.05
CA ASN A 152 17.43 -25.36 9.38
C ASN A 152 17.91 -26.65 10.03
N SER A 153 17.62 -26.84 11.32
CA SER A 153 18.06 -28.02 12.09
C SER A 153 16.98 -29.09 12.17
N ILE A 154 15.83 -28.92 11.51
CA ILE A 154 14.65 -29.78 11.70
C ILE A 154 14.94 -31.25 11.38
N ASP A 155 15.73 -31.52 10.34
CA ASP A 155 16.09 -32.88 9.95
C ASP A 155 17.06 -33.51 10.95
N VAL A 156 18.06 -32.75 11.40
CA VAL A 156 19.00 -33.17 12.45
C VAL A 156 18.27 -33.44 13.77
N LEU A 157 17.33 -32.58 14.14
CA LEU A 157 16.49 -32.75 15.33
C LEU A 157 15.61 -33.99 15.22
N ARG A 158 15.04 -34.26 14.05
CA ARG A 158 14.22 -35.46 13.81
C ARG A 158 15.03 -36.75 13.90
N ASP A 159 16.27 -36.74 13.40
CA ASP A 159 17.17 -37.89 13.48
C ASP A 159 17.64 -38.13 14.93
N LEU A 160 18.01 -37.06 15.66
CA LEU A 160 18.37 -37.13 17.08
C LEU A 160 17.21 -37.66 17.93
N CYS A 161 16.01 -37.12 17.75
CA CYS A 161 14.80 -37.53 18.47
C CYS A 161 14.25 -38.90 18.01
N GLY A 162 14.69 -39.41 16.85
CA GLY A 162 14.38 -40.75 16.38
C GLY A 162 14.99 -41.85 17.24
N SER A 163 16.09 -41.56 17.95
CA SER A 163 16.84 -42.53 18.76
C SER A 163 16.42 -42.59 20.24
N ASN A 164 15.86 -41.51 20.80
CA ASN A 164 15.35 -41.45 22.18
C ASN A 164 14.10 -40.56 22.25
N ARG A 165 12.92 -41.17 22.11
CA ARG A 165 11.61 -40.47 22.09
C ARG A 165 11.12 -40.01 23.47
N GLU A 166 11.80 -40.40 24.55
CA GLU A 166 11.42 -40.05 25.92
C GLU A 166 12.14 -38.81 26.45
N ASP A 167 12.93 -38.13 25.61
CA ASP A 167 13.56 -36.87 26.00
C ASP A 167 12.53 -35.73 26.00
N ASN A 168 12.36 -35.08 27.16
CA ASN A 168 11.49 -33.91 27.33
C ASN A 168 11.84 -32.79 26.33
N PHE A 169 13.11 -32.65 25.96
CA PHE A 169 13.55 -31.70 24.93
C PHE A 169 12.97 -32.01 23.55
N CYS A 170 12.97 -33.29 23.16
CA CYS A 170 12.39 -33.74 21.89
C CYS A 170 10.87 -33.53 21.85
N ASN A 171 10.18 -33.79 22.96
CA ASN A 171 8.74 -33.55 23.07
C ASN A 171 8.38 -32.06 22.95
N GLU A 172 9.18 -31.16 23.53
CA GLU A 172 8.99 -29.72 23.39
C GLU A 172 9.25 -29.25 21.95
N ILE A 173 10.32 -29.74 21.31
CA ILE A 173 10.62 -29.42 19.90
C ILE A 173 9.52 -29.93 18.96
N GLU A 174 9.07 -31.17 19.15
CA GLU A 174 7.97 -31.74 18.37
C GLU A 174 6.69 -30.93 18.54
N THR A 175 6.41 -30.44 19.76
CA THR A 175 5.27 -29.56 20.03
C THR A 175 5.39 -28.23 19.26
N ILE A 176 6.58 -27.63 19.22
CA ILE A 176 6.84 -26.38 18.47
C ILE A 176 6.67 -26.62 16.96
N ILE A 177 7.27 -27.68 16.42
CA ILE A 177 7.18 -28.05 15.01
C ILE A 177 5.72 -28.31 14.63
N ASN A 178 4.99 -29.08 15.43
CA ASN A 178 3.58 -29.39 15.18
C ASN A 178 2.72 -28.14 15.24
N LYS A 179 2.95 -27.24 16.20
CA LYS A 179 2.24 -25.95 16.28
C LYS A 179 2.49 -25.11 15.03
N TYR A 180 3.74 -25.01 14.55
CA TYR A 180 4.07 -24.31 13.31
C TYR A 180 3.45 -24.98 12.08
N ASN A 181 3.48 -26.31 11.99
CA ASN A 181 2.87 -27.07 10.89
C ASN A 181 1.35 -26.90 10.82
N ILE A 182 0.68 -26.89 11.97
CA ILE A 182 -0.75 -26.62 12.08
C ILE A 182 -1.04 -25.20 11.59
N ILE A 183 -0.30 -24.21 12.10
CA ILE A 183 -0.40 -22.82 11.67
C ILE A 183 -0.23 -22.72 10.16
N ARG A 184 0.84 -23.31 9.60
CA ARG A 184 1.10 -23.36 8.15
C ARG A 184 -0.09 -23.91 7.38
N LYS A 185 -0.67 -25.04 7.81
CA LYS A 185 -1.83 -25.67 7.13
C LYS A 185 -3.05 -24.75 7.14
N TYR A 186 -3.29 -24.02 8.23
CA TYR A 186 -4.38 -23.07 8.30
C TYR A 186 -4.09 -21.81 7.47
N THR A 187 -2.88 -21.26 7.53
CA THR A 187 -2.48 -20.08 6.75
C THR A 187 -2.44 -20.38 5.24
N SER A 188 -1.99 -21.56 4.82
CA SER A 188 -2.03 -21.97 3.40
C SER A 188 -3.46 -22.15 2.90
N LYS A 189 -4.35 -22.65 3.76
CA LYS A 189 -5.78 -22.78 3.45
C LYS A 189 -6.44 -21.41 3.35
N GLU A 190 -6.15 -20.48 4.26
CA GLU A 190 -6.64 -19.10 4.24
C GLU A 190 -6.09 -18.30 3.05
N ILE A 191 -4.82 -18.49 2.67
CA ILE A 191 -4.22 -17.92 1.46
C ILE A 191 -4.83 -18.52 0.19
N SER A 192 -5.16 -19.80 0.18
CA SER A 192 -5.88 -20.44 -0.94
C SER A 192 -7.31 -19.92 -1.03
N GLU A 193 -8.01 -19.77 0.10
CA GLU A 193 -9.38 -19.23 0.15
C GLU A 193 -9.43 -17.76 -0.29
N THR A 194 -8.40 -16.98 0.05
CA THR A 194 -8.25 -15.58 -0.41
C THR A 194 -7.77 -15.47 -1.87
N LYS A 195 -6.99 -16.43 -2.39
CA LYS A 195 -6.69 -16.53 -3.83
C LYS A 195 -7.86 -17.06 -4.67
N THR A 196 -8.81 -17.79 -4.07
CA THR A 196 -10.08 -18.17 -4.71
C THR A 196 -11.16 -17.10 -4.64
N LEU A 197 -10.90 -15.95 -4.02
CA LEU A 197 -11.61 -14.72 -4.37
C LEU A 197 -11.01 -14.22 -5.68
N THR A 198 -11.57 -14.76 -6.76
CA THR A 198 -11.45 -14.31 -8.14
C THR A 198 -11.43 -12.78 -8.29
N PRO A 199 -10.80 -12.24 -9.34
CA PRO A 199 -10.91 -10.82 -9.66
C PRO A 199 -12.38 -10.48 -9.88
N CYS A 200 -12.87 -9.55 -9.05
CA CYS A 200 -14.09 -8.77 -9.20
C CYS A 200 -15.20 -9.41 -10.07
N SER A 201 -16.15 -10.11 -9.44
CA SER A 201 -17.52 -9.98 -9.91
C SER A 201 -17.88 -8.50 -9.78
N ASN A 202 -18.28 -7.85 -10.88
CA ASN A 202 -18.77 -6.48 -10.84
C ASN A 202 -20.01 -6.43 -9.94
N ASN A 203 -19.79 -6.20 -8.65
CA ASN A 203 -20.86 -5.88 -7.72
C ASN A 203 -21.38 -4.51 -8.15
N ILE A 204 -22.42 -4.52 -8.99
CA ILE A 204 -23.16 -3.34 -9.43
C ILE A 204 -23.48 -2.45 -8.23
N GLY A 205 -23.73 -3.04 -7.05
CA GLY A 205 -23.90 -2.32 -5.79
C GLY A 205 -22.71 -1.45 -5.37
N VAL A 206 -21.46 -1.90 -5.54
CA VAL A 206 -20.26 -1.10 -5.22
C VAL A 206 -20.14 0.09 -6.17
N HIS A 207 -20.37 -0.12 -7.46
CA HIS A 207 -20.40 0.98 -8.44
C HIS A 207 -21.54 1.97 -8.15
N ILE A 208 -22.73 1.49 -7.78
CA ILE A 208 -23.86 2.33 -7.37
C ILE A 208 -23.51 3.14 -6.12
N ILE A 209 -22.91 2.52 -5.11
CA ILE A 209 -22.52 3.20 -3.85
C ILE A 209 -21.47 4.27 -4.13
N ILE A 210 -20.43 3.96 -4.91
CA ILE A 210 -19.40 4.94 -5.29
C ILE A 210 -20.02 6.11 -6.05
N THR A 211 -20.89 5.82 -7.02
CA THR A 211 -21.57 6.86 -7.81
C THR A 211 -22.49 7.72 -6.93
N ALA A 212 -23.20 7.12 -5.97
CA ALA A 212 -24.06 7.83 -5.04
C ALA A 212 -23.26 8.73 -4.08
N VAL A 213 -22.11 8.25 -3.58
CA VAL A 213 -21.23 9.04 -2.70
C VAL A 213 -20.61 10.21 -3.47
N VAL A 214 -20.13 9.98 -4.69
CA VAL A 214 -19.55 11.05 -5.54
C VAL A 214 -20.58 12.10 -5.88
N THR A 215 -21.81 11.71 -6.25
CA THR A 215 -22.88 12.68 -6.54
C THR A 215 -23.28 13.49 -5.30
N LEU A 216 -23.36 12.86 -4.11
CA LEU A 216 -23.59 13.56 -2.84
C LEU A 216 -22.50 14.59 -2.53
N LEU A 217 -21.23 14.23 -2.72
CA LEU A 217 -20.11 15.16 -2.50
C LEU A 217 -20.18 16.37 -3.44
N ILE A 218 -20.49 16.16 -4.71
CA ILE A 218 -20.65 17.24 -5.69
C ILE A 218 -21.81 18.17 -5.30
N LEU A 219 -22.94 17.63 -4.84
CA LEU A 219 -24.09 18.43 -4.38
C LEU A 219 -23.74 19.25 -3.14
N ILE A 220 -23.03 18.67 -2.18
CA ILE A 220 -22.57 19.39 -0.98
C ILE A 220 -21.62 20.52 -1.38
N ILE A 221 -20.63 20.25 -2.24
CA ILE A 221 -19.70 21.27 -2.74
C ILE A 221 -20.46 22.38 -3.46
N SER A 222 -21.38 22.03 -4.37
CA SER A 222 -22.21 22.99 -5.10
C SER A 222 -23.06 23.85 -4.15
N PHE A 223 -23.66 23.25 -3.13
CA PHE A 223 -24.43 23.96 -2.10
C PHE A 223 -23.57 24.89 -1.26
N THR A 224 -22.37 24.45 -0.87
CA THR A 224 -21.42 25.30 -0.13
C THR A 224 -20.93 26.46 -0.97
N ILE A 225 -20.60 26.27 -2.25
CA ILE A 225 -20.24 27.35 -3.17
C ILE A 225 -21.42 28.31 -3.37
N TYR A 226 -22.63 27.79 -3.55
CA TYR A 226 -23.84 28.60 -3.67
C TYR A 226 -24.10 29.46 -2.42
N LYS A 227 -23.90 28.90 -1.22
CA LYS A 227 -24.20 29.57 0.05
C LYS A 227 -23.07 30.49 0.52
N PHE A 228 -21.80 30.14 0.28
CA PHE A 228 -20.63 30.79 0.89
C PHE A 228 -19.73 31.54 -0.09
N THR A 229 -19.92 31.39 -1.41
CA THR A 229 -19.19 32.17 -2.43
C THR A 229 -20.05 33.34 -2.94
N THR A 230 -19.41 34.42 -3.40
CA THR A 230 -20.03 35.60 -4.05
C THR A 230 -20.93 35.28 -5.25
N PHE A 231 -20.94 34.03 -5.74
CA PHE A 231 -21.87 33.53 -6.75
C PHE A 231 -23.33 33.55 -6.31
N GLY A 232 -23.64 33.25 -5.04
CA GLY A 232 -25.03 33.27 -4.54
C GLY A 232 -25.61 34.69 -4.55
N THR A 233 -24.82 35.67 -4.11
CA THR A 233 -25.17 37.10 -4.19
C THR A 233 -25.21 37.59 -5.64
N TRP A 234 -24.27 37.16 -6.49
CA TRP A 234 -24.21 37.55 -7.89
C TRP A 234 -25.40 37.01 -8.70
N LEU A 235 -25.83 35.77 -8.46
CA LEU A 235 -27.04 35.20 -9.07
C LEU A 235 -28.30 35.92 -8.60
N ARG A 236 -28.43 36.22 -7.30
CA ARG A 236 -29.53 37.02 -6.78
C ARG A 236 -29.57 38.39 -7.44
N ASP A 237 -28.42 39.05 -7.55
CA ASP A 237 -28.30 40.36 -8.17
C ASP A 237 -28.58 40.30 -9.68
N ALA A 238 -28.17 39.24 -10.38
CA ALA A 238 -28.49 39.01 -11.79
C ALA A 238 -29.99 38.78 -12.02
N ILE A 239 -30.65 38.01 -11.15
CA ILE A 239 -32.11 37.80 -11.18
C ILE A 239 -32.85 39.12 -10.91
N ILE A 240 -32.42 39.90 -9.90
CA ILE A 240 -32.99 41.22 -9.60
C ILE A 240 -32.78 42.18 -10.77
N ARG A 241 -31.61 42.18 -11.42
CA ARG A 241 -31.34 43.00 -12.61
C ARG A 241 -32.24 42.63 -13.78
N LYS A 242 -32.43 41.33 -14.07
CA LYS A 242 -33.38 40.89 -15.09
C LYS A 242 -34.81 41.30 -14.73
N LYS A 243 -35.24 41.14 -13.47
CA LYS A 243 -36.59 41.55 -13.03
C LYS A 243 -36.81 43.05 -13.20
N ARG A 244 -35.83 43.90 -12.86
CA ARG A 244 -35.93 45.36 -13.09
C ARG A 244 -35.99 45.69 -14.58
N HIS A 245 -35.22 44.99 -15.41
CA HIS A 245 -35.28 45.19 -16.86
C HIS A 245 -36.66 44.85 -17.41
N TRP A 246 -37.25 43.72 -17.02
CA TRP A 246 -38.61 43.35 -17.42
C TRP A 246 -39.68 44.32 -16.91
N ASN A 247 -39.59 44.80 -15.67
CA ASN A 247 -40.51 45.80 -15.15
C ASN A 247 -40.40 47.14 -15.89
N ASN A 248 -39.17 47.57 -16.22
CA ASN A 248 -38.97 48.78 -17.02
C ASN A 248 -39.51 48.60 -18.44
N THR A 249 -39.33 47.43 -19.05
CA THR A 249 -39.88 47.13 -20.38
C THR A 249 -41.41 46.99 -20.35
N SER A 250 -42.03 46.49 -19.27
CA SER A 250 -43.49 46.49 -19.14
C SER A 250 -44.06 47.89 -18.93
N ASP A 251 -43.36 48.75 -18.20
CA ASP A 251 -43.74 50.17 -18.08
C ASP A 251 -43.58 50.89 -19.44
N ASP A 252 -42.52 50.58 -20.20
CA ASP A 252 -42.34 51.08 -21.57
C ASP A 252 -43.40 50.53 -22.55
N ILE A 253 -43.80 49.26 -22.45
CA ILE A 253 -44.86 48.65 -23.26
C ILE A 253 -46.22 49.26 -22.93
N ASN A 254 -46.53 49.49 -21.65
CA ASN A 254 -47.75 50.18 -21.22
C ASN A 254 -47.80 51.65 -21.70
N LEU A 255 -46.64 52.29 -21.88
CA LEU A 255 -46.52 53.64 -22.46
C LEU A 255 -46.58 53.65 -23.99
N PHE A 256 -46.27 52.54 -24.67
CA PHE A 256 -46.26 52.42 -26.13
C PHE A 256 -47.59 51.88 -26.71
N GLU A 257 -48.37 51.14 -25.92
CA GLU A 257 -49.62 50.48 -26.37
C GLU A 257 -50.84 51.42 -26.40
N SER A 258 -50.73 52.66 -25.91
CA SER A 258 -51.83 53.64 -25.98
C SER A 258 -51.79 54.59 -27.18
N SER A 259 -50.82 54.51 -28.09
CA SER A 259 -50.59 55.59 -29.06
C SER A 259 -50.70 55.29 -30.56
N ASP A 260 -50.90 54.07 -31.06
CA ASP A 260 -51.14 53.90 -32.52
C ASP A 260 -51.90 52.61 -32.90
N LEU A 261 -53.23 52.70 -32.92
CA LEU A 261 -54.12 51.76 -33.64
C LEU A 261 -55.06 52.56 -34.54
N SER A 262 -54.49 53.22 -35.56
CA SER A 262 -55.27 53.81 -36.65
C SER A 262 -55.34 52.82 -37.83
N SER A 263 -56.51 52.21 -37.97
CA SER A 263 -57.14 51.77 -39.22
C SER A 263 -56.35 50.89 -40.19
N ARG A 264 -56.76 49.63 -40.33
CA ARG A 264 -57.23 49.11 -41.63
C ARG A 264 -58.12 47.88 -41.46
N ASN A 265 -59.32 48.05 -42.02
CA ASN A 265 -60.45 47.14 -42.08
C ASN A 265 -60.21 45.91 -42.97
N LEU A 266 -60.95 44.83 -42.68
CA LEU A 266 -61.89 44.07 -43.55
C LEU A 266 -61.95 42.61 -43.04
N ARG A 267 -62.94 42.17 -42.25
CA ARG A 267 -64.40 42.02 -42.47
C ARG A 267 -64.77 40.68 -43.13
N ASN A 268 -65.76 40.04 -42.49
CA ASN A 268 -66.61 38.91 -42.89
C ASN A 268 -66.04 37.49 -42.71
N ASN A 269 -66.77 36.50 -42.22
CA ASN A 269 -68.03 36.36 -41.47
C ASN A 269 -68.20 34.86 -41.17
N GLU A 270 -69.00 34.54 -40.14
CA GLU A 270 -69.94 33.39 -40.00
C GLU A 270 -69.44 31.98 -40.38
N TYR A 271 -69.60 30.94 -39.55
CA TYR A 271 -70.90 30.38 -39.17
C TYR A 271 -70.89 29.72 -37.78
N ASP A 272 -72.01 29.91 -37.08
CA ASP A 272 -72.50 29.12 -35.93
C ASP A 272 -72.86 27.67 -36.33
N ILE A 273 -72.98 26.79 -35.31
CA ILE A 273 -73.93 25.64 -35.14
C ILE A 273 -73.28 24.45 -34.40
N LEU A 274 -73.64 24.33 -33.11
CA LEU A 274 -74.42 23.23 -32.47
C LEU A 274 -74.05 21.75 -32.69
N TYR A 275 -73.90 21.00 -31.58
CA TYR A 275 -74.26 19.57 -31.50
C TYR A 275 -75.01 19.27 -30.19
N HIS A 276 -76.18 18.64 -30.34
CA HIS A 276 -77.04 18.06 -29.30
C HIS A 276 -77.19 16.55 -29.58
N TYR A 277 -77.08 15.71 -28.55
CA TYR A 277 -77.93 14.55 -28.15
C TYR A 277 -77.14 13.77 -27.08
N SER A 278 -77.70 13.32 -25.96
CA SER A 278 -79.00 12.66 -25.72
C SER A 278 -79.64 13.05 -24.39
#